data_AF-A0A0G0MET9-F1
#
_entry.id   AF-A0A0G0MET9-F1
#
_cell.length_a   1.000
_cell.length_b   1.000
_cell.length_c   1.000
_cell.angle_alpha   90.00
_cell.angle_beta   90.00
_cell.angle_gamma   90.00
#
_symmetry.space_group_name_H-M   'P 1'
#
loop_
_entity.id
_entity.type
_entity.pdbx_description
1 polymer ?
#
loop_
_entity_poly.entity_id
_entity_poly.type
_entity_poly.pdbx_seq_one_letter_code
_entity_poly.pdbx_strand_id
1 'polypeptide(L)'
;MIVGFCWFVIVLAFAAAIWMEMPKKVVVPSMSYSPQPFDASDLVLGEELEGLIISLGEKVHDAWARKRIDQGWVFGPARNDKLKHHPCLIPYADLTESEKDLDLAVIREVVSNLAGDCDLPFAVIPLNSHN
;
A
#
# COMPACT_ATOMS: atom_id res chain seq x y z
N MET A 1 15.88 34.87 38.43
CA MET A 1 14.69 34.18 37.86
C MET A 1 14.18 35.04 36.72
N ILE A 2 13.70 34.46 35.61
CA ILE A 2 13.33 35.10 34.32
C ILE A 2 14.49 35.16 33.30
N VAL A 3 15.04 33.99 32.91
CA VAL A 3 15.69 33.78 31.59
C VAL A 3 15.48 32.31 31.20
N GLY A 4 14.24 31.93 30.89
CA GLY A 4 13.93 30.53 30.54
C GLY A 4 12.56 30.30 29.90
N PHE A 5 11.80 31.36 29.62
CA PHE A 5 10.42 31.26 29.12
C PHE A 5 10.24 31.81 27.69
N CYS A 6 11.33 32.23 27.02
CA CYS A 6 11.23 32.85 25.69
C CYS A 6 11.54 31.88 24.53
N TRP A 7 12.14 30.71 24.78
CA TRP A 7 12.50 29.78 23.69
C TRP A 7 11.35 28.85 23.27
N PHE A 8 10.48 28.46 24.20
CA PHE A 8 9.34 27.57 23.92
C PHE A 8 8.21 28.26 23.12
N VAL A 9 8.01 29.56 23.30
CA VAL A 9 6.96 30.32 22.58
C VAL A 9 7.34 30.53 21.11
N ILE A 10 8.64 30.65 20.83
CA ILE A 10 9.17 30.83 19.49
C ILE A 10 9.06 29.52 18.69
N VAL A 11 9.44 28.37 19.26
CA VAL A 11 9.34 27.07 18.56
C VAL A 11 7.90 26.68 18.24
N LEU A 12 6.94 27.00 19.12
CA LEU A 12 5.51 26.79 18.85
C LEU A 12 4.94 27.76 17.81
N ALA A 13 5.41 29.01 17.78
CA ALA A 13 5.00 29.99 16.76
C ALA A 13 5.54 29.64 15.36
N PHE A 14 6.77 29.11 15.26
CA PHE A 14 7.34 28.63 14.00
C PHE A 14 6.70 27.32 13.52
N ALA A 15 6.33 26.40 14.42
CA ALA A 15 5.59 25.19 14.06
C ALA A 15 4.16 25.51 13.56
N ALA A 16 3.51 26.53 14.14
CA ALA A 16 2.20 27.00 13.68
C ALA A 16 2.27 27.72 12.32
N ALA A 17 3.34 28.48 12.04
CA ALA A 17 3.55 29.12 10.75
C ALA A 17 3.73 28.08 9.62
N ILE A 18 4.55 27.05 9.84
CA ILE A 18 4.76 25.95 8.88
C ILE A 18 3.48 25.14 8.66
N TRP A 19 2.63 24.96 9.68
CA TRP A 19 1.32 24.30 9.53
C TRP A 19 0.33 25.14 8.69
N MET A 20 0.45 26.46 8.70
CA MET A 20 -0.41 27.36 7.92
C MET A 20 0.05 27.55 6.46
N GLU A 21 1.26 27.13 6.12
CA GLU A 21 1.84 27.20 4.76
C GLU A 21 1.72 25.89 3.96
N MET A 22 1.01 24.89 4.49
CA MET A 22 0.58 23.75 3.69
C MET A 22 -0.33 24.25 2.56
N PRO A 23 -0.03 23.96 1.27
CA PRO A 23 -0.90 24.36 0.18
C PRO A 23 -2.30 23.82 0.48
N LYS A 24 -3.27 24.74 0.59
CA LYS A 24 -4.69 24.39 0.80
C LYS A 24 -5.01 23.27 -0.17
N LYS A 25 -5.47 22.13 0.36
CA LYS A 25 -5.91 20.97 -0.43
C LYS A 25 -6.81 21.54 -1.53
N VAL A 26 -6.36 21.50 -2.78
CA VAL A 26 -7.10 22.05 -3.90
C VAL A 26 -8.41 21.27 -3.94
N VAL A 27 -9.50 21.90 -3.50
CA VAL A 27 -10.83 21.35 -3.63
C VAL A 27 -11.17 21.48 -5.10
N VAL A 28 -10.83 20.45 -5.86
CA VAL A 28 -11.33 20.31 -7.23
C VAL A 28 -12.86 20.31 -7.15
N PRO A 29 -13.58 21.06 -8.01
CA PRO A 29 -15.03 20.91 -8.14
C PRO A 29 -15.35 19.44 -8.38
N SER A 30 -16.51 18.97 -7.92
CA SER A 30 -16.89 17.55 -7.90
C SER A 30 -16.80 16.91 -9.29
N MET A 31 -15.61 16.45 -9.65
CA MET A 31 -15.37 15.52 -10.73
C MET A 31 -15.97 14.21 -10.24
N SER A 32 -17.11 13.81 -10.78
CA SER A 32 -17.68 12.50 -10.50
C SER A 32 -16.72 11.45 -11.05
N TYR A 33 -15.88 10.88 -10.18
CA TYR A 33 -15.04 9.74 -10.52
C TYR A 33 -15.94 8.53 -10.76
N SER A 34 -15.94 8.03 -11.99
CA SER A 34 -16.56 6.76 -12.35
C SER A 34 -15.44 5.77 -12.67
N PRO A 35 -15.15 4.80 -11.78
CA PRO A 35 -14.13 3.78 -12.07
C PRO A 35 -14.57 2.94 -13.27
N GLN A 36 -13.63 2.62 -14.15
CA GLN A 36 -13.81 1.70 -15.27
C GLN A 36 -12.74 0.61 -15.11
N PRO A 37 -13.00 -0.44 -14.33
CA PRO A 37 -12.05 -1.53 -14.16
C PRO A 37 -11.90 -2.30 -15.48
N PHE A 38 -10.69 -2.75 -15.78
CA PHE A 38 -10.45 -3.68 -16.88
C PHE A 38 -11.05 -5.05 -16.52
N ASP A 39 -11.71 -5.70 -17.48
CA ASP A 39 -12.23 -7.05 -17.29
C ASP A 39 -11.13 -8.07 -17.59
N ALA A 40 -10.44 -8.51 -16.54
CA ALA A 40 -9.40 -9.54 -16.64
C ALA A 40 -9.94 -10.97 -16.43
N SER A 41 -11.26 -11.20 -16.46
CA SER A 41 -11.85 -12.52 -16.15
C SER A 41 -11.37 -13.64 -17.06
N ASP A 42 -11.06 -13.33 -18.32
CA ASP A 42 -10.58 -14.28 -19.31
C ASP A 42 -9.05 -14.41 -19.35
N LEU A 43 -8.33 -13.66 -18.51
CA LEU A 43 -6.87 -13.66 -18.53
C LEU A 43 -6.30 -14.78 -17.66
N VAL A 44 -5.42 -15.60 -18.24
CA VAL A 44 -4.64 -16.57 -17.48
C VAL A 44 -3.20 -16.09 -17.42
N LEU A 45 -2.70 -15.91 -16.20
CA LEU A 45 -1.30 -15.57 -15.96
C LEU A 45 -0.43 -16.83 -16.13
N GLY A 46 0.64 -16.73 -16.92
CA GLY A 46 1.60 -17.81 -17.05
C GLY A 46 2.35 -18.10 -15.75
N GLU A 47 2.88 -19.32 -15.60
CA GLU A 47 3.66 -19.76 -14.42
C GLU A 47 4.88 -18.87 -14.15
N GLU A 48 5.47 -18.28 -15.19
CA GLU A 48 6.56 -17.30 -15.08
C GLU A 48 6.17 -16.08 -14.24
N LEU A 49 4.89 -15.69 -14.26
CA LEU A 49 4.38 -14.53 -13.53
C LEU A 49 4.08 -14.83 -12.06
N GLU A 50 3.86 -16.09 -11.70
CA GLU A 50 3.63 -16.48 -10.30
C GLU A 50 4.88 -16.20 -9.44
N GLY A 51 6.08 -16.43 -9.97
CA GLY A 51 7.33 -16.05 -9.31
C GLY A 51 7.45 -14.53 -9.12
N LEU A 52 7.00 -13.74 -10.10
CA LEU A 52 6.95 -12.28 -10.00
C LEU A 52 5.96 -11.82 -8.93
N ILE A 53 4.76 -12.40 -8.90
CA ILE A 53 3.71 -12.10 -7.92
C ILE A 53 4.21 -12.33 -6.50
N ILE A 54 4.86 -13.46 -6.24
CA ILE A 54 5.42 -13.77 -4.92
C ILE A 54 6.51 -12.75 -4.54
N SER A 55 7.44 -12.45 -5.45
CA SER A 55 8.49 -11.45 -5.20
C SER A 55 7.92 -10.04 -4.97
N LEU A 56 6.80 -9.72 -5.63
CA LEU A 56 6.11 -8.45 -5.43
C LEU A 56 5.41 -8.41 -4.06
N GLY A 57 4.85 -9.54 -3.61
CA GLY A 57 4.27 -9.70 -2.27
C GLY A 57 5.25 -9.34 -1.17
N GLU A 58 6.45 -9.93 -1.22
CA GLU A 58 7.53 -9.64 -0.26
C GLU A 58 7.91 -8.14 -0.25
N LYS A 59 8.09 -7.53 -1.42
CA LYS A 59 8.48 -6.11 -1.53
C LYS A 59 7.39 -5.16 -1.04
N VAL A 60 6.13 -5.48 -1.32
CA VAL A 60 4.98 -4.69 -0.83
C VAL A 60 4.89 -4.78 0.68
N HIS A 61 5.08 -5.97 1.24
CA HIS A 61 5.13 -6.18 2.69
C HIS A 61 6.26 -5.39 3.34
N ASP A 62 7.47 -5.45 2.81
CA ASP A 62 8.62 -4.68 3.33
C ASP A 62 8.36 -3.17 3.30
N ALA A 63 7.78 -2.67 2.21
CA ALA A 63 7.43 -1.26 2.08
C ALA A 63 6.37 -0.84 3.12
N TRP A 64 5.35 -1.68 3.33
CA TRP A 64 4.33 -1.48 4.36
C TRP A 64 4.94 -1.53 5.76
N ALA A 65 5.75 -2.54 6.07
CA ALA A 65 6.35 -2.77 7.37
C ALA A 65 7.28 -1.62 7.75
N ARG A 66 8.15 -1.19 6.84
CA ARG A 66 9.02 -0.01 7.03
C ARG A 66 8.20 1.23 7.37
N LYS A 67 7.16 1.53 6.59
CA LYS A 67 6.28 2.70 6.85
C LYS A 67 5.61 2.61 8.22
N ARG A 68 5.21 1.42 8.65
CA ARG A 68 4.61 1.20 9.97
C ARG A 68 5.62 1.38 11.10
N ILE A 69 6.83 0.84 10.94
CA ILE A 69 7.92 1.03 11.91
C ILE A 69 8.27 2.52 12.04
N ASP A 70 8.37 3.26 10.93
CA ASP A 70 8.61 4.71 10.92
C ASP A 70 7.50 5.50 11.65
N GLN A 71 6.28 4.98 11.64
CA GLN A 71 5.14 5.53 12.39
C GLN A 71 5.14 5.13 13.88
N GLY A 72 6.14 4.37 14.33
CA GLY A 72 6.27 3.86 15.70
C GLY A 72 5.41 2.63 15.98
N TRP A 73 5.05 1.86 14.96
CA TRP A 73 4.42 0.55 15.18
C TRP A 73 5.47 -0.50 15.50
N VAL A 74 5.08 -1.45 16.35
CA VAL A 74 5.90 -2.59 16.75
C VAL A 74 5.12 -3.89 16.62
N PHE A 75 5.85 -5.00 16.59
CA PHE A 75 5.23 -6.32 16.64
C PHE A 75 4.39 -6.49 17.93
N GLY A 76 3.24 -7.16 17.80
CA GLY A 76 2.47 -7.65 18.94
C GLY A 76 1.47 -8.72 18.51
N PRO A 77 1.03 -9.60 19.42
CA PRO A 77 0.26 -10.81 19.09
C PRO A 77 -1.12 -10.54 18.48
N ALA A 78 -1.62 -9.32 18.61
CA ALA A 78 -2.87 -8.87 18.02
C ALA A 78 -2.76 -7.38 17.67
N ARG A 79 -3.56 -6.94 16.71
CA ARG A 79 -3.61 -5.54 16.30
C ARG A 79 -4.13 -4.67 17.44
N ASN A 80 -3.38 -3.64 17.80
CA ASN A 80 -3.77 -2.65 18.79
C ASN A 80 -3.32 -1.25 18.36
N ASP A 81 -4.25 -0.46 17.82
CA ASP A 81 -3.94 0.86 17.26
C ASP A 81 -3.53 1.89 18.33
N LYS A 82 -3.95 1.71 19.59
CA LYS A 82 -3.57 2.61 20.71
C LYS A 82 -2.11 2.40 21.11
N LEU A 83 -1.69 1.15 21.20
CA LEU A 83 -0.30 0.77 21.51
C LEU A 83 0.58 0.70 20.25
N LYS A 84 -0.02 0.85 19.06
CA LYS A 84 0.61 0.67 17.75
C LYS A 84 1.24 -0.71 17.59
N HIS A 85 0.51 -1.76 17.93
CA HIS A 85 0.94 -3.14 17.73
C HIS A 85 0.29 -3.74 16.48
N HIS A 86 1.05 -4.51 15.69
CA HIS A 86 0.51 -5.28 14.57
C HIS A 86 1.16 -6.68 14.49
N PRO A 87 0.37 -7.75 14.29
CA PRO A 87 0.90 -9.12 14.26
C PRO A 87 1.79 -9.39 13.05
N CYS A 88 1.47 -8.80 11.90
CA CYS A 88 2.23 -8.99 10.66
C CYS A 88 3.56 -8.19 10.60
N LEU A 89 4.00 -7.51 11.67
CA LEU A 89 5.32 -6.85 11.68
C LEU A 89 6.46 -7.83 11.95
N ILE A 90 6.54 -8.83 11.08
CA ILE A 90 7.53 -9.92 11.05
C ILE A 90 8.02 -10.10 9.60
N PRO A 91 9.15 -10.80 9.38
CA PRO A 91 9.61 -11.12 8.03
C PRO A 91 8.52 -11.80 7.19
N TYR A 92 8.45 -11.49 5.89
CA TYR A 92 7.40 -12.03 5.00
C TYR A 92 7.37 -13.58 5.01
N ALA A 93 8.54 -14.21 5.09
CA ALA A 93 8.67 -15.67 5.18
C ALA A 93 7.94 -16.28 6.39
N ASP A 94 7.84 -15.53 7.49
CA ASP A 94 7.26 -15.97 8.77
C ASP A 94 5.75 -15.69 8.88
N LEU A 95 5.15 -15.02 7.88
CA LEU A 95 3.70 -14.83 7.81
C LEU A 95 2.98 -16.16 7.63
N THR A 96 1.73 -16.21 8.09
CA THR A 96 0.87 -17.36 7.81
C THR A 96 0.51 -17.41 6.32
N GLU A 97 0.33 -18.60 5.78
CA GLU A 97 -0.10 -18.76 4.37
C GLU A 97 -1.43 -18.02 4.11
N SER A 98 -2.35 -18.00 5.08
CA SER A 98 -3.59 -17.23 4.95
C SER A 98 -3.39 -15.71 4.80
N GLU A 99 -2.38 -15.15 5.45
CA GLU A 99 -2.06 -13.71 5.32
C GLU A 99 -1.39 -13.45 3.97
N LYS A 100 -0.45 -14.31 3.57
CA LYS A 100 0.20 -14.24 2.26
C LYS A 100 -0.83 -14.37 1.14
N ASP A 101 -1.78 -15.30 1.23
CA ASP A 101 -2.81 -15.54 0.22
C ASP A 101 -3.67 -14.29 -0.03
N LEU A 102 -3.97 -13.51 1.02
CA LEU A 102 -4.69 -12.24 0.88
C LEU A 102 -3.86 -11.21 0.11
N ASP A 103 -2.57 -11.08 0.44
CA ASP A 103 -1.67 -10.17 -0.27
C ASP A 103 -1.49 -10.60 -1.74
N LEU A 104 -1.28 -11.90 -1.97
CA LEU A 104 -1.12 -12.46 -3.31
C LEU A 104 -2.39 -12.35 -4.14
N ALA A 105 -3.59 -12.47 -3.55
CA ALA A 105 -4.85 -12.27 -4.26
C ALA A 105 -4.97 -10.84 -4.81
N VAL A 106 -4.66 -9.83 -3.98
CA VAL A 106 -4.67 -8.42 -4.40
C VAL A 106 -3.61 -8.17 -5.47
N ILE A 107 -2.42 -8.75 -5.31
CA ILE A 107 -1.33 -8.58 -6.28
C ILE A 107 -1.68 -9.24 -7.61
N ARG A 108 -2.27 -10.45 -7.59
CA ARG A 108 -2.75 -11.12 -8.82
C ARG A 108 -3.77 -10.28 -9.55
N GLU A 109 -4.74 -9.71 -8.85
CA GLU A 109 -5.73 -8.82 -9.47
C GLU A 109 -5.07 -7.61 -10.16
N VAL A 110 -4.15 -6.93 -9.46
CA VAL A 110 -3.41 -5.79 -10.02
C VAL A 110 -2.57 -6.20 -11.23
N VAL A 111 -1.85 -7.31 -11.13
CA VAL A 111 -0.99 -7.82 -12.21
C VAL A 111 -1.84 -8.22 -13.42
N SER A 112 -2.97 -8.89 -13.24
CA SER A 112 -3.89 -9.24 -14.31
C SER A 112 -4.46 -8.02 -15.04
N ASN A 113 -4.89 -7.01 -14.29
CA ASN A 113 -5.40 -5.77 -14.88
C ASN A 113 -4.31 -5.06 -15.70
N LEU A 114 -3.09 -4.95 -15.17
CA LEU A 114 -1.97 -4.35 -15.89
C LEU A 114 -1.57 -5.15 -17.13
N ALA A 115 -1.58 -6.48 -17.04
CA ALA A 115 -1.20 -7.36 -18.12
C ALA A 115 -2.17 -7.27 -19.30
N GLY A 116 -3.48 -7.17 -19.02
CA GLY A 116 -4.50 -6.94 -20.03
C GLY A 116 -4.52 -5.53 -20.59
N ASP A 117 -4.40 -4.50 -19.75
CA ASP A 117 -4.41 -3.09 -20.21
C ASP A 117 -3.19 -2.74 -21.09
N CYS A 118 -2.05 -3.37 -20.85
CA CYS A 118 -0.79 -3.06 -21.53
C CYS A 118 -0.41 -4.08 -22.64
N ASP A 119 -1.31 -5.01 -23.01
CA ASP A 119 -1.07 -6.08 -23.99
C ASP A 119 0.28 -6.79 -23.77
N LEU A 120 0.60 -7.10 -22.51
CA LEU A 120 1.91 -7.64 -22.19
C LEU A 120 2.03 -9.08 -22.72
N PRO A 121 3.17 -9.47 -23.34
CA PRO A 121 3.28 -10.73 -24.07
C PRO A 121 3.21 -11.99 -23.21
N PHE A 122 3.17 -11.83 -21.88
CA PHE A 122 3.04 -12.90 -20.90
C PHE A 122 1.59 -13.16 -20.44
N ALA A 123 0.65 -12.35 -20.93
CA ALA A 123 -0.77 -12.43 -20.64
C ALA A 123 -1.45 -13.27 -21.73
N VAL A 124 -1.93 -14.47 -21.40
CA VAL A 124 -2.53 -15.37 -22.40
C VAL A 124 -4.05 -15.29 -22.28
N ILE A 125 -4.72 -14.87 -23.35
CA ILE A 125 -6.17 -15.08 -23.51
C ILE A 125 -6.34 -16.51 -24.04
N PRO A 126 -7.00 -17.42 -23.29
CA PRO A 126 -7.30 -18.77 -23.78
C PRO A 126 -8.15 -18.66 -25.05
N LEU A 127 -7.74 -19.34 -26.12
CA LEU A 127 -8.42 -19.33 -27.43
C LEU A 127 -9.91 -19.74 -27.40
N ASN A 128 -10.42 -20.21 -26.26
CA ASN A 128 -11.77 -20.75 -26.11
C ASN A 128 -12.79 -19.76 -25.51
N SER A 129 -12.44 -18.50 -25.22
CA SER A 129 -13.39 -17.51 -24.66
C SER A 129 -14.31 -16.85 -25.70
N HIS A 130 -14.09 -17.11 -27.00
CA HIS A 130 -14.99 -16.70 -28.09
C HIS A 130 -15.81 -17.91 -28.59
N ASN A 131 -16.84 -18.32 -27.83
CA ASN A 131 -17.95 -19.10 -28.39
C ASN A 131 -19.29 -18.65 -27.81
#